data_AF-A0A923MLJ9-F1
#
_entry.id   AF-A0A923MLJ9-F1
#
_cell.length_a   1.000
_cell.length_b   1.000
_cell.length_c   1.000
_cell.angle_alpha   90.00
_cell.angle_beta   90.00
_cell.angle_gamma   90.00
#
_symmetry.space_group_name_H-M   'P 1'
#
loop_
_entity.id
_entity.type
_entity.pdbx_description
1 polymer ?
#
loop_
_entity_poly.entity_id
_entity_poly.type
_entity_poly.pdbx_seq_one_letter_code
_entity_poly.pdbx_strand_id
1 'polypeptide(L)'
;MKTITRSVWGSALQTSLLLGQRPTILDHTTLNEKFGVLVDEELGDTERPAMQYYCIGNGGHKNMVGADGVPYTSPLPHRASDAALYRHLPFVLRRVDNDLSVIERGRYALRILVNIRGCLLYTS
;
A
#
# COMPACT_ATOMS: atom_id res chain seq x y z
N MET A 1 -25.02 0.88 -1.77
CA MET A 1 -24.05 0.37 -2.76
C MET A 1 -22.66 0.84 -2.32
N LYS A 2 -21.72 -0.07 -2.04
CA LYS A 2 -20.36 0.29 -1.60
C LYS A 2 -19.49 0.37 -2.85
N THR A 3 -18.94 1.55 -3.16
CA THR A 3 -18.13 1.74 -4.37
C THR A 3 -16.79 1.04 -4.19
N ILE A 4 -16.57 -0.04 -4.93
CA ILE A 4 -15.24 -0.63 -5.13
C ILE A 4 -14.68 0.01 -6.40
N THR A 5 -13.61 0.79 -6.26
CA THR A 5 -12.93 1.43 -7.40
C THR A 5 -11.68 0.63 -7.75
N ARG A 6 -11.65 0.00 -8.93
CA ARG A 6 -10.43 -0.62 -9.46
C ARG A 6 -9.51 0.48 -9.98
N SER A 7 -8.22 0.40 -9.66
CA SER A 7 -7.25 1.35 -10.23
C SER A 7 -6.98 1.06 -11.70
N VAL A 8 -6.59 2.09 -12.45
CA VAL A 8 -6.16 1.93 -13.85
C VAL A 8 -4.93 1.03 -13.96
N TRP A 9 -4.02 1.10 -12.98
CA TRP A 9 -2.81 0.26 -12.90
C TRP A 9 -3.13 -1.20 -12.64
N GLY A 10 -4.03 -1.48 -11.69
CA GLY A 10 -4.49 -2.85 -11.42
C GLY A 10 -5.20 -3.45 -12.64
N SER A 11 -5.93 -2.64 -13.40
CA SER A 11 -6.58 -3.08 -14.63
C SER A 11 -5.56 -3.40 -15.73
N ALA A 12 -4.58 -2.53 -15.96
CA ALA A 12 -3.52 -2.74 -16.95
C ALA A 12 -2.65 -3.96 -16.63
N LEU A 13 -2.29 -4.15 -15.36
CA LEU A 13 -1.57 -5.32 -14.88
C LEU A 13 -2.38 -6.61 -15.13
N GLN A 14 -3.65 -6.62 -14.74
CA GLN A 14 -4.52 -7.79 -14.92
C GLN A 14 -4.70 -8.15 -16.41
N THR A 15 -4.87 -7.15 -17.28
CA THR A 15 -4.96 -7.37 -18.73
C THR A 15 -3.66 -7.94 -19.30
N SER A 16 -2.50 -7.40 -18.89
CA SER A 16 -1.19 -7.90 -19.35
C SER A 16 -0.99 -9.36 -18.97
N LEU A 17 -1.30 -9.72 -17.72
CA LEU A 17 -1.21 -11.08 -17.22
C LEU A 17 -2.17 -12.03 -17.94
N LEU A 18 -3.42 -11.61 -18.19
CA LEU A 18 -4.41 -12.39 -18.93
C LEU A 18 -3.96 -12.70 -20.36
N LEU A 19 -3.34 -11.73 -21.05
CA LEU A 19 -2.85 -11.88 -22.41
C LEU A 19 -1.48 -12.58 -22.48
N GLY A 20 -0.89 -12.95 -21.34
CA GLY A 20 0.46 -13.53 -21.26
C GLY A 20 1.58 -12.53 -21.58
N GLN A 21 1.27 -11.24 -21.68
CA GLN A 21 2.22 -10.17 -21.99
C GLN A 21 3.01 -9.75 -20.73
N ARG A 22 4.24 -9.28 -20.93
CA ARG A 22 5.04 -8.70 -19.84
C ARG A 22 4.38 -7.38 -19.41
N PRO A 23 3.99 -7.23 -18.12
CA PRO A 23 3.43 -5.97 -17.65
C PRO A 23 4.51 -4.89 -17.65
N THR A 24 4.15 -3.69 -18.10
CA THR A 24 4.98 -2.50 -17.93
C THR A 24 4.63 -1.85 -16.60
N ILE A 25 5.60 -1.76 -15.70
CA ILE A 25 5.46 -1.02 -14.44
C ILE A 25 5.75 0.45 -14.74
N LEU A 26 4.85 1.34 -14.34
CA LEU A 26 4.99 2.77 -14.57
C LEU A 26 5.54 3.45 -13.32
N ASP A 27 6.21 4.57 -13.52
CA ASP A 27 6.75 5.38 -12.42
C ASP A 27 5.64 5.75 -11.42
N HIS A 28 6.02 5.76 -10.14
CA HIS A 28 5.14 6.11 -9.02
C HIS A 28 3.92 5.18 -8.85
N THR A 29 4.01 3.94 -9.34
CA THR A 29 2.94 2.94 -9.17
C THR A 29 3.28 1.83 -8.19
N THR A 30 4.49 1.80 -7.65
CA THR A 30 4.93 0.78 -6.69
C THR A 30 5.01 1.31 -5.26
N LEU A 31 4.91 0.39 -4.29
CA LEU A 31 5.15 0.73 -2.88
C LEU A 31 6.66 0.86 -2.57
N ASN A 32 7.52 0.19 -3.33
CA ASN A 32 8.98 0.32 -3.25
C ASN A 32 9.41 1.77 -3.46
N GLU A 33 8.97 2.39 -4.56
CA GLU A 33 9.22 3.81 -4.87
C GLU A 33 8.66 4.73 -3.77
N LYS A 34 7.41 4.49 -3.34
CA LYS A 34 6.75 5.31 -2.31
C LYS A 34 7.50 5.32 -0.98
N PHE A 35 8.06 4.19 -0.58
CA PHE A 35 8.73 4.02 0.70
C PHE A 35 10.26 4.11 0.62
N GLY A 36 10.83 4.25 -0.58
CA GLY A 36 12.28 4.29 -0.78
C GLY A 36 12.97 2.95 -0.46
N VAL A 37 12.28 1.83 -0.65
CA VAL A 37 12.79 0.49 -0.35
C VAL A 37 13.03 -0.25 -1.66
N LEU A 38 14.28 -0.60 -1.96
CA LEU A 38 14.65 -1.32 -3.19
C LEU A 38 14.00 -0.68 -4.44
N VAL A 39 14.26 0.62 -4.62
CA VAL A 39 13.59 1.45 -5.64
C VAL A 39 13.96 1.01 -7.06
N ASP A 40 15.17 0.51 -7.25
CA ASP A 40 15.70 0.06 -8.54
C ASP A 40 15.39 -1.43 -8.83
N GLU A 41 14.57 -2.09 -7.99
CA GLU A 41 14.20 -3.48 -8.20
C GLU A 41 13.16 -3.60 -9.31
N GLU A 42 13.47 -4.38 -10.34
CA GLU A 42 12.59 -4.62 -11.47
C GLU A 42 12.06 -6.06 -11.51
N LEU A 43 10.92 -6.24 -12.17
CA LEU A 43 10.40 -7.58 -12.48
C LEU A 43 11.34 -8.30 -13.45
N GLY A 44 11.73 -9.52 -13.09
CA GLY A 44 12.52 -10.38 -13.97
C GLY A 44 11.79 -10.68 -15.29
N ASP A 45 12.55 -11.02 -16.35
CA ASP A 45 12.01 -11.19 -17.72
C ASP A 45 10.87 -12.23 -17.81
N THR A 46 11.01 -13.32 -17.06
CA THR A 46 10.04 -14.42 -17.01
C THR A 46 9.07 -14.30 -15.83
N GLU A 47 9.24 -13.29 -14.99
CA GLU A 47 8.44 -13.13 -13.77
C GLU A 47 7.01 -12.72 -14.12
N ARG A 48 6.07 -13.28 -13.37
CA ARG A 48 4.64 -12.95 -13.45
C ARG A 48 4.14 -12.63 -12.05
N PRO A 49 3.93 -11.34 -11.71
CA PRO A 49 3.51 -10.97 -10.38
C PRO A 49 2.14 -11.56 -10.07
N ALA A 50 2.02 -12.11 -8.86
CA ALA A 50 0.76 -12.58 -8.28
C ALA A 50 0.55 -11.87 -6.94
N MET A 51 -0.70 -11.83 -6.47
CA MET A 51 -1.02 -11.26 -5.17
C MET A 51 -0.44 -12.14 -4.05
N GLN A 52 0.54 -11.61 -3.32
CA GLN A 52 1.22 -12.32 -2.22
C GLN A 52 0.95 -11.69 -0.85
N TYR A 53 0.78 -10.36 -0.80
CA TYR A 53 0.68 -9.60 0.44
C TYR A 53 -0.50 -8.63 0.39
N TYR A 54 -0.99 -8.27 1.58
CA TYR A 54 -1.97 -7.20 1.75
C TYR A 54 -1.32 -6.00 2.45
N CYS A 55 -1.92 -4.83 2.27
CA CYS A 55 -1.59 -3.62 3.02
C CYS A 55 -2.88 -3.09 3.68
N ILE A 56 -2.73 -2.42 4.82
CA ILE A 56 -3.83 -1.73 5.50
C ILE A 56 -3.56 -0.23 5.59
N GLY A 57 -4.64 0.54 5.74
CA GLY A 57 -4.55 1.98 5.84
C GLY A 57 -5.80 2.62 6.42
N ASN A 58 -5.69 3.89 6.78
CA ASN A 58 -6.79 4.71 7.28
C ASN A 58 -6.93 6.02 6.49
N GLY A 59 -7.90 6.86 6.86
CA GLY A 59 -8.14 8.16 6.21
C GLY A 59 -9.16 8.14 5.07
N GLY A 60 -9.80 7.00 4.79
CA GLY A 60 -10.90 6.89 3.81
C GLY A 60 -12.24 7.48 4.25
N HIS A 61 -12.25 8.39 5.23
CA HIS A 61 -13.43 9.07 5.74
C HIS A 61 -13.10 10.49 6.18
N LYS A 62 -14.09 11.38 6.15
CA LYS A 62 -14.01 12.76 6.63
C LYS A 62 -15.22 13.10 7.49
N ASN A 63 -15.03 14.00 8.46
CA ASN A 63 -16.13 14.59 9.21
C ASN A 63 -16.75 15.72 8.39
N MET A 64 -18.07 15.75 8.35
CA MET A 64 -18.86 16.80 7.71
C MET A 64 -19.90 17.31 8.72
N VAL A 65 -20.33 18.56 8.55
CA VAL A 65 -21.41 19.15 9.34
C VAL A 65 -22.66 19.18 8.46
N GLY A 66 -23.74 18.59 8.94
CA GLY A 66 -25.04 18.62 8.26
C GLY A 66 -25.64 20.02 8.25
N ALA A 67 -26.67 20.22 7.42
CA ALA A 67 -27.40 21.49 7.37
C ALA A 67 -28.08 21.83 8.72
N ASP A 68 -28.32 20.81 9.54
CA ASP A 68 -28.84 20.86 10.91
C ASP A 68 -27.76 21.16 11.97
N GLY A 69 -26.50 21.34 11.56
CA GLY A 69 -25.37 21.55 12.47
C GLY A 69 -24.85 20.28 13.13
N VAL A 70 -25.40 19.10 12.81
CA VAL A 70 -24.99 17.83 13.43
C VAL A 70 -23.79 17.23 12.66
N PRO A 71 -22.70 16.85 13.34
CA PRO A 71 -21.57 16.22 12.68
C PRO A 71 -21.90 14.79 12.26
N TYR A 72 -21.48 14.42 11.05
CA TYR A 72 -21.57 13.06 10.55
C TYR A 72 -20.29 12.66 9.80
N THR A 73 -20.05 11.36 9.70
CA THR A 73 -18.91 10.81 8.96
C THR A 73 -19.33 10.48 7.53
N SER A 74 -18.54 10.94 6.55
CA SER A 74 -18.75 10.65 5.13
C SER A 74 -17.54 9.91 4.55
N PRO A 75 -17.72 8.86 3.72
CA PRO A 75 -16.60 8.19 3.08
C PRO A 75 -15.90 9.10 2.08
N LEU A 76 -14.58 8.95 1.96
CA LEU A 76 -13.77 9.58 0.91
C LEU A 76 -13.41 8.50 -0.12
N PRO A 77 -14.14 8.40 -1.25
CA PRO A 77 -13.92 7.34 -2.24
C PRO A 77 -12.62 7.53 -3.01
N HIS A 78 -11.90 6.43 -3.24
CA HIS A 78 -10.74 6.44 -4.13
C HIS A 78 -11.13 6.71 -5.57
N ARG A 79 -10.28 7.45 -6.29
CA ARG A 79 -10.33 7.59 -7.75
C ARG A 79 -9.59 6.42 -8.40
N ALA A 80 -9.94 6.10 -9.65
CA ALA A 80 -9.24 5.04 -10.38
C ALA A 80 -7.75 5.36 -10.64
N SER A 81 -7.36 6.63 -10.56
CA SER A 81 -5.98 7.10 -10.65
C SER A 81 -5.17 6.94 -9.36
N ASP A 82 -5.82 6.60 -8.24
CA ASP A 82 -5.12 6.46 -6.96
C ASP A 82 -4.32 5.16 -6.96
N ALA A 83 -2.99 5.28 -6.76
CA ALA A 83 -2.06 4.15 -6.76
C ALA A 83 -1.74 3.62 -5.36
N ALA A 84 -2.23 4.27 -4.29
CA ALA A 84 -1.89 3.92 -2.92
C ALA A 84 -3.02 4.23 -1.93
N LEU A 85 -2.88 3.70 -0.71
CA LEU A 85 -3.78 4.00 0.40
C LEU A 85 -3.59 5.46 0.85
N TYR A 86 -4.65 6.10 1.34
CA TYR A 86 -4.59 7.47 1.89
C TYR A 86 -3.49 7.62 2.94
N ARG A 87 -3.46 6.71 3.91
CA ARG A 87 -2.41 6.61 4.93
C ARG A 87 -2.14 5.14 5.20
N HIS A 88 -0.95 4.67 4.86
CA HIS A 88 -0.55 3.31 5.17
C HIS A 88 -0.36 3.12 6.67
N LEU A 89 -0.77 1.96 7.16
CA LEU A 89 -0.53 1.52 8.52
C LEU A 89 0.29 0.23 8.48
N PRO A 90 1.28 0.07 9.36
CA PRO A 90 1.97 -1.21 9.48
C PRO A 90 1.09 -2.24 10.17
N PHE A 91 1.29 -3.51 9.86
CA PHE A 91 0.71 -4.61 10.63
C PHE A 91 1.49 -4.85 11.91
N VAL A 92 2.80 -4.62 11.87
CA VAL A 92 3.71 -4.83 12.99
C VAL A 92 4.62 -3.62 13.16
N LEU A 93 4.75 -3.20 14.41
CA LEU A 93 5.68 -2.15 14.82
C LEU A 93 6.56 -2.71 15.94
N ARG A 94 7.88 -2.78 15.71
CA ARG A 94 8.85 -3.32 16.66
C ARG A 94 9.97 -2.34 16.92
N ARG A 95 10.50 -2.36 18.13
CA ARG A 95 11.73 -1.62 18.43
C ARG A 95 12.91 -2.29 17.75
N VAL A 96 13.93 -1.50 17.41
CA VAL A 96 15.16 -2.00 16.76
C VAL A 96 15.88 -3.04 17.64
N ASP A 97 15.79 -2.90 18.97
CA ASP A 97 16.40 -3.80 19.95
C ASP A 97 15.58 -5.07 20.23
N ASN A 98 14.33 -5.13 19.77
CA ASN A 98 13.43 -6.28 19.92
C ASN A 98 12.64 -6.50 18.63
N ASP A 99 13.39 -6.83 17.59
CA ASP A 99 12.87 -7.03 16.25
C ASP A 99 12.40 -8.47 16.01
N LEU A 100 11.62 -8.65 14.95
CA LEU A 100 11.21 -9.96 14.45
C LEU A 100 12.42 -10.82 14.05
N SER A 101 12.33 -12.13 14.30
CA SER A 101 13.31 -13.08 13.78
C SER A 101 13.35 -13.08 12.25
N VAL A 102 14.41 -13.63 11.64
CA VAL A 102 14.52 -13.73 10.17
C VAL A 102 13.31 -14.45 9.57
N ILE A 103 12.85 -15.53 10.20
CA ILE A 103 11.71 -16.34 9.73
C ILE A 103 10.42 -15.54 9.79
N GLU A 104 10.18 -14.81 10.88
CA GLU A 104 8.97 -14.00 11.02
C GLU A 104 8.97 -12.82 10.06
N ARG A 105 10.15 -12.21 9.82
CA ARG A 105 10.34 -11.14 8.83
C ARG A 105 9.99 -11.59 7.41
N GLY A 106 10.26 -12.85 7.06
CA GLY A 106 9.91 -13.41 5.74
C GLY A 106 8.42 -13.38 5.41
N ARG A 107 7.53 -13.11 6.39
CA ARG A 107 6.08 -12.94 6.17
C ARG A 107 5.69 -11.54 5.71
N TYR A 108 6.63 -10.60 5.67
CA TYR A 108 6.38 -9.20 5.33
C TYR A 108 7.31 -8.78 4.19
N ALA A 109 6.76 -8.09 3.18
CA ALA A 109 7.52 -7.59 2.04
C ALA A 109 7.98 -6.13 2.19
N LEU A 110 7.28 -5.34 3.01
CA LEU A 110 7.60 -3.94 3.24
C LEU A 110 8.26 -3.79 4.61
N ARG A 111 9.37 -3.07 4.64
CA ARG A 111 10.07 -2.78 5.88
C ARG A 111 10.78 -1.45 5.83
N ILE A 112 10.42 -0.56 6.75
CA ILE A 112 11.04 0.75 6.89
C ILE A 112 11.42 1.02 8.34
N LEU A 113 12.48 1.81 8.51
CA LEU A 113 12.87 2.37 9.80
C LEU A 113 12.15 3.71 9.96
N VAL A 114 11.39 3.86 11.04
CA VAL A 114 10.67 5.11 11.36
C VAL A 114 11.09 5.62 12.74
N ASN A 115 11.09 6.95 12.89
CA ASN A 115 11.23 7.59 14.18
C ASN A 115 9.85 8.08 14.65
N ILE A 116 9.37 7.55 15.77
CA ILE A 116 8.14 8.00 16.40
C ILE A 116 8.50 8.57 17.77
N ARG A 117 8.40 9.90 17.92
CA ARG A 117 8.64 10.63 19.18
C ARG A 117 10.00 10.29 19.83
N GLY A 118 11.05 10.14 19.01
CA GLY A 118 12.41 9.83 19.49
C GLY A 118 12.70 8.33 19.61
N CYS A 119 11.73 7.45 19.36
CA CYS A 119 11.93 6.00 19.36
C CYS A 119 12.07 5.47 17.93
N LEU A 120 13.19 4.80 17.64
CA LEU A 120 13.41 4.12 16.36
C LEU A 120 12.71 2.76 16.34
N LEU A 121 11.88 2.56 15.33
CA LEU A 121 11.04 1.37 15.18
C LEU A 121 11.12 0.84 13.75
N TYR A 122 11.08 -0.48 13.59
CA TYR A 122 10.80 -1.11 12.32
C TYR A 122 9.31 -1.29 12.13
N THR A 123 8.83 -0.95 10.94
CA THR A 123 7.45 -1.18 10.53
C THR A 123 7.41 -2.27 9.47
N SER A 124 6.51 -3.24 9.65
CA SER A 124 6.29 -4.35 8.71
C SER A 124 4.80 -4.57 8.43
#